data_AF-A0A8T6EFE2-F1
#
_entry.id   AF-A0A8T6EFE2-F1
#
_cell.length_a   1.000
_cell.length_b   1.000
_cell.length_c   1.000
_cell.angle_alpha   90.00
_cell.angle_beta   90.00
_cell.angle_gamma   90.00
#
_symmetry.space_group_name_H-M   'P 1'
#
loop_
_entity.id
_entity.type
_entity.pdbx_description
1 polymer ?
#
loop_
_entity_poly.entity_id
_entity_poly.type
_entity_poly.pdbx_seq_one_letter_code
_entity_poly.pdbx_strand_id
1 'polypeptide(L)'
;MSRRHWIRRVASRMAAVGALLLAATLLASCDGIADNDLAAPDRVSLERATILTEHADAGTVTLEDGEFRAPVAPGSASELEIRLSQSAVGDLDGNGITDAAAITVENAGGSGNFRYLHALLKEEGEIHDADAVFLGDRIRVLGLSIHDGVIAVALLDRPPDAPFAEAPSVPVIRTFRLAGESLEELKFVTAQVDADATLTCDDSLPDAAMVIVTSPAAGDEVASGFEVSGCSRTHESNVVWRLLDRAGEVLATGFTSGGGFDGPAPFSFTVEYDAAERQLAYLEVFEEEVSEGEGYPPPRVIVPLIIAAGR
;
A
#
# COMPACT_ATOMS: atom_id res chain seq x y z
N MET A 1 34.67 70.60 -25.96
CA MET A 1 33.26 71.04 -26.15
C MET A 1 32.62 71.13 -24.77
N SER A 2 32.58 72.30 -24.09
CA SER A 2 31.48 73.30 -24.10
C SER A 2 30.12 72.67 -23.77
N ARG A 3 29.29 73.04 -22.77
CA ARG A 3 29.14 74.23 -21.90
C ARG A 3 28.02 73.91 -20.86
N ARG A 4 28.15 74.43 -19.62
CA ARG A 4 27.12 75.10 -18.74
C ARG A 4 25.80 74.34 -18.42
N HIS A 5 25.26 74.27 -17.20
CA HIS A 5 24.85 75.31 -16.22
C HIS A 5 24.58 74.61 -14.87
N TRP A 6 25.18 74.94 -13.72
CA TRP A 6 24.74 75.90 -12.68
C TRP A 6 23.24 75.92 -12.33
N ILE A 7 22.89 75.52 -11.10
CA ILE A 7 22.20 76.33 -10.06
C ILE A 7 22.58 75.76 -8.67
N ARG A 8 22.71 76.66 -7.70
CA ARG A 8 23.28 76.49 -6.36
C ARG A 8 22.21 76.39 -5.27
N ARG A 9 22.67 75.97 -4.07
CA ARG A 9 22.25 76.37 -2.69
C ARG A 9 20.97 75.68 -2.19
N VAL A 10 20.83 75.24 -0.94
CA VAL A 10 21.42 75.65 0.35
C VAL A 10 21.64 74.41 1.23
N ALA A 11 22.76 74.41 1.97
CA ALA A 11 23.04 73.49 3.07
C ALA A 11 22.37 73.97 4.36
N SER A 12 21.79 73.05 5.14
CA SER A 12 21.55 73.26 6.56
C SER A 12 21.50 71.92 7.32
N ARG A 13 22.64 71.63 7.96
CA ARG A 13 22.84 71.09 9.32
C ARG A 13 22.13 69.77 9.68
N MET A 14 22.90 68.68 9.76
CA MET A 14 22.80 67.75 10.88
C MET A 14 24.21 67.28 11.27
N ALA A 15 24.55 67.53 12.53
CA ALA A 15 25.71 66.98 13.23
C ALA A 15 25.19 66.28 14.50
N ALA A 16 25.93 65.25 14.92
CA ALA A 16 25.80 64.44 16.13
C ALA A 16 24.65 63.39 16.09
N VAL A 17 24.92 62.08 15.95
CA VAL A 17 25.65 61.13 16.83
C VAL A 17 24.85 60.76 18.09
N GLY A 18 24.58 59.46 18.25
CA GLY A 18 24.12 58.82 19.49
C GLY A 18 22.70 58.25 19.35
N ALA A 19 22.48 57.09 18.73
CA ALA A 19 22.67 55.73 19.28
C ALA A 19 21.37 55.12 19.84
N LEU A 20 21.05 53.96 19.26
CA LEU A 20 20.27 52.84 19.78
C LEU A 20 18.73 52.89 19.81
N LEU A 21 18.19 51.81 19.23
CA LEU A 21 16.93 51.13 19.50
C LEU A 21 15.64 51.81 18.99
N LEU A 22 15.25 51.46 17.77
CA LEU A 22 13.90 50.96 17.51
C LEU A 22 13.97 49.97 16.34
N ALA A 23 13.65 48.71 16.63
CA ALA A 23 13.65 47.61 15.68
C ALA A 23 12.65 47.88 14.55
N ALA A 24 13.09 47.66 13.31
CA ALA A 24 12.19 47.56 12.18
C ALA A 24 11.34 46.28 12.36
N THR A 25 10.12 46.43 12.84
CA THR A 25 9.10 45.38 12.73
C THR A 25 8.66 45.31 11.27
N LEU A 26 9.35 44.50 10.48
CA LEU A 26 8.73 43.84 9.34
C LEU A 26 7.64 42.92 9.91
N LEU A 27 6.39 43.35 9.81
CA LEU A 27 5.27 42.43 9.93
C LEU A 27 5.27 41.56 8.67
N ALA A 28 6.02 40.46 8.72
CA ALA A 28 5.65 39.27 7.99
C ALA A 28 4.33 38.79 8.63
N SER A 29 3.20 39.11 8.01
CA SER A 29 1.94 38.44 8.31
C SER A 29 2.03 37.03 7.71
N CYS A 30 2.72 36.15 8.43
CA CYS A 30 2.41 34.73 8.43
C CYS A 30 1.35 34.57 9.52
N ASP A 31 0.09 34.42 9.13
CA ASP A 31 -0.93 33.73 9.93
C ASP A 31 -2.22 33.62 9.11
N GLY A 32 -2.67 32.39 8.90
CA GLY A 32 -4.00 32.11 8.37
C GLY A 32 -4.09 31.30 7.07
N ILE A 33 -3.12 30.41 6.78
CA ILE A 33 -3.52 29.14 6.15
C ILE A 33 -3.78 28.22 7.34
N ALA A 34 -5.05 27.86 7.55
CA ALA A 34 -5.40 26.89 8.55
C ALA A 34 -4.65 25.59 8.22
N ASP A 35 -3.72 25.19 9.09
CA ASP A 35 -3.23 23.81 9.17
C ASP A 35 -4.43 22.93 9.52
N ASN A 36 -5.18 22.52 8.50
CA ASN A 36 -6.31 21.61 8.67
C ASN A 36 -6.46 20.62 7.50
N ASP A 37 -5.38 20.29 6.79
CA ASP A 37 -5.48 19.39 5.62
C ASP A 37 -4.42 18.28 5.53
N LEU A 38 -3.75 17.96 6.64
CA LEU A 38 -2.92 16.75 6.74
C LEU A 38 -3.44 15.78 7.81
N ALA A 39 -4.74 15.82 8.09
CA ALA A 39 -5.39 14.69 8.74
C ALA A 39 -5.39 13.54 7.73
N ALA A 40 -4.66 12.46 8.05
CA ALA A 40 -4.97 11.13 7.55
C ALA A 40 -6.49 10.93 7.61
N PRO A 41 -7.15 10.30 6.61
CA PRO A 41 -8.60 10.19 6.59
C PRO A 41 -9.09 9.62 7.91
N ASP A 42 -9.65 10.51 8.74
CA ASP A 42 -9.80 10.32 10.17
C ASP A 42 -11.08 9.51 10.41
N ARG A 43 -11.04 8.21 10.07
CA ARG A 43 -12.08 7.17 10.29
C ARG A 43 -13.53 7.50 9.91
N VAL A 44 -13.79 8.65 9.28
CA VAL A 44 -15.04 9.06 8.65
C VAL A 44 -14.66 9.74 7.34
N SER A 45 -14.54 8.94 6.27
CA SER A 45 -14.49 9.45 4.89
C SER A 45 -14.88 8.40 3.85
N LEU A 46 -14.78 7.10 4.18
CA LEU A 46 -15.21 6.02 3.27
C LEU A 46 -16.68 5.61 3.46
N GLU A 47 -17.24 5.85 4.64
CA GLU A 47 -18.63 5.50 4.97
C GLU A 47 -19.67 6.26 4.14
N ARG A 48 -19.24 7.34 3.47
CA ARG A 48 -20.03 8.13 2.52
C ARG A 48 -19.44 8.17 1.11
N ALA A 49 -18.48 7.29 0.83
CA ALA A 49 -17.88 7.23 -0.49
C ALA A 49 -18.92 6.80 -1.54
N THR A 50 -18.74 7.31 -2.74
CA THR A 50 -19.41 6.75 -3.92
C THR A 50 -18.50 5.68 -4.49
N ILE A 51 -18.99 4.44 -4.50
CA ILE A 51 -18.24 3.26 -4.93
C ILE A 51 -18.76 2.75 -6.27
N LEU A 52 -17.87 2.20 -7.08
CA LEU A 52 -18.18 1.47 -8.31
C LEU A 52 -18.83 0.13 -7.97
N THR A 53 -19.88 -0.24 -8.69
CA THR A 53 -20.48 -1.57 -8.60
C THR A 53 -21.17 -1.92 -9.89
N GLU A 54 -20.97 -3.15 -10.36
CA GLU A 54 -21.67 -3.68 -11.54
C GLU A 54 -23.14 -4.02 -11.25
N HIS A 55 -23.56 -4.03 -9.98
CA HIS A 55 -24.91 -4.36 -9.56
C HIS A 55 -25.87 -3.16 -9.57
N ALA A 56 -25.38 -1.94 -9.79
CA ALA A 56 -26.20 -0.75 -9.93
C ALA A 56 -26.30 -0.30 -11.40
N ASP A 57 -27.49 0.11 -11.85
CA ASP A 57 -27.71 0.61 -13.21
C ASP A 57 -26.82 1.81 -13.57
N ALA A 58 -26.51 2.66 -12.59
CA ALA A 58 -25.63 3.82 -12.75
C ALA A 58 -24.13 3.46 -12.76
N GLY A 59 -23.78 2.20 -12.44
CA GLY A 59 -22.40 1.75 -12.25
C GLY A 59 -21.77 2.19 -10.92
N THR A 60 -22.47 3.00 -10.13
CA THR A 60 -22.02 3.48 -8.82
C THR A 60 -23.15 3.56 -7.81
N VAL A 61 -22.80 3.52 -6.53
CA VAL A 61 -23.70 3.82 -5.40
C VAL A 61 -22.99 4.67 -4.36
N THR A 62 -23.72 5.53 -3.67
CA THR A 62 -23.20 6.27 -2.51
C THR A 62 -23.55 5.52 -1.24
N LEU A 63 -22.55 5.26 -0.40
CA LEU A 63 -22.75 4.66 0.91
C LEU A 63 -23.35 5.66 1.88
N GLU A 64 -24.17 5.16 2.81
CA GLU A 64 -24.65 5.87 3.98
C GLU A 64 -24.21 5.07 5.22
N ASP A 65 -23.32 5.66 6.02
CA ASP A 65 -22.74 5.04 7.21
C ASP A 65 -22.07 3.67 6.90
N GLY A 66 -21.44 3.57 5.72
CA GLY A 66 -20.72 2.38 5.25
C GLY A 66 -21.59 1.34 4.56
N GLU A 67 -22.88 1.62 4.34
CA GLU A 67 -23.83 0.68 3.76
C GLU A 67 -24.66 1.31 2.63
N PHE A 68 -25.10 0.50 1.68
CA PHE A 68 -26.10 0.87 0.68
C PHE A 68 -27.14 -0.24 0.58
N ARG A 69 -28.42 0.16 0.49
CA ARG A 69 -29.54 -0.78 0.36
C ARG A 69 -30.62 -0.23 -0.56
N ALA A 70 -30.95 -0.97 -1.62
CA ALA A 70 -32.06 -0.62 -2.51
C ALA A 70 -32.63 -1.86 -3.21
N PRO A 71 -33.90 -1.87 -3.66
CA PRO A 71 -34.42 -2.96 -4.49
C PRO A 71 -33.59 -3.15 -5.77
N VAL A 72 -33.25 -4.39 -6.13
CA VAL A 72 -32.45 -4.69 -7.34
C VAL A 72 -33.15 -4.31 -8.66
N ALA A 73 -34.46 -4.06 -8.59
CA ALA A 73 -35.27 -3.54 -9.67
C ALA A 73 -36.53 -2.87 -9.09
N PRO A 74 -37.20 -1.97 -9.83
CA PRO A 74 -38.46 -1.36 -9.39
C PRO A 74 -39.50 -2.41 -8.98
N GLY A 75 -39.92 -2.39 -7.71
CA GLY A 75 -40.91 -3.31 -7.16
C GLY A 75 -40.38 -4.70 -6.77
N SER A 76 -39.06 -4.93 -6.85
CA SER A 76 -38.43 -6.17 -6.39
C SER A 76 -38.52 -6.32 -4.86
N ALA A 77 -38.71 -7.56 -4.40
CA ALA A 77 -38.56 -7.93 -2.99
C ALA A 77 -37.10 -8.22 -2.60
N SER A 78 -36.26 -8.52 -3.59
CA SER A 78 -34.82 -8.65 -3.43
C SER A 78 -34.17 -7.27 -3.45
N GLU A 79 -33.20 -7.07 -2.56
CA GLU A 79 -32.44 -5.83 -2.42
C GLU A 79 -30.96 -6.07 -2.76
N LEU A 80 -30.34 -5.06 -3.36
CA LEU A 80 -28.91 -4.89 -3.41
C LEU A 80 -28.47 -4.36 -2.05
N GLU A 81 -27.62 -5.12 -1.38
CA GLU A 81 -26.97 -4.75 -0.13
C GLU A 81 -25.46 -4.66 -0.38
N ILE A 82 -24.88 -3.50 -0.14
CA ILE A 82 -23.43 -3.28 -0.22
C ILE A 82 -22.95 -2.74 1.11
N ARG A 83 -21.86 -3.28 1.63
CA ARG A 83 -21.29 -2.87 2.92
C ARG A 83 -19.78 -2.78 2.85
N LEU A 84 -19.25 -1.67 3.34
CA LEU A 84 -17.83 -1.50 3.61
C LEU A 84 -17.40 -2.47 4.73
N SER A 85 -16.42 -3.31 4.43
CA SER A 85 -15.95 -4.37 5.34
C SER A 85 -14.61 -4.03 5.97
N GLN A 86 -13.65 -3.58 5.17
CA GLN A 86 -12.28 -3.25 5.59
C GLN A 86 -11.77 -2.09 4.75
N SER A 87 -10.82 -1.34 5.28
CA SER A 87 -10.10 -0.33 4.53
C SER A 87 -8.64 -0.24 4.98
N ALA A 88 -7.80 0.24 4.08
CA ALA A 88 -6.43 0.64 4.33
C ALA A 88 -6.19 2.00 3.69
N VAL A 89 -5.17 2.71 4.17
CA VAL A 89 -4.80 4.04 3.70
C VAL A 89 -3.33 4.05 3.31
N GLY A 90 -3.00 4.82 2.29
CA GLY A 90 -1.65 4.92 1.76
C GLY A 90 -1.68 5.62 0.40
N ASP A 91 -0.54 6.15 -0.03
CA ASP A 91 -0.39 6.76 -1.35
C ASP A 91 -0.41 5.66 -2.43
N LEU A 92 -1.38 5.71 -3.34
CA LEU A 92 -1.58 4.71 -4.40
C LEU A 92 -1.00 5.15 -5.76
N ASP A 93 -0.97 6.45 -6.03
CA ASP A 93 -0.57 7.01 -7.32
C ASP A 93 0.79 7.74 -7.29
N GLY A 94 1.41 7.84 -6.10
CA GLY A 94 2.71 8.45 -5.88
C GLY A 94 2.69 9.98 -5.87
N ASN A 95 1.52 10.61 -5.73
CA ASN A 95 1.38 12.06 -5.74
C ASN A 95 1.68 12.71 -4.37
N GLY A 96 1.92 11.91 -3.32
CA GLY A 96 2.18 12.36 -1.96
C GLY A 96 0.93 12.68 -1.11
N ILE A 97 -0.27 12.47 -1.67
CA ILE A 97 -1.57 12.55 -0.99
C ILE A 97 -1.93 11.14 -0.50
N THR A 98 -2.52 11.06 0.68
CA THR A 98 -2.98 9.76 1.22
C THR A 98 -4.30 9.35 0.58
N ASP A 99 -4.26 8.26 -0.18
CA ASP A 99 -5.41 7.57 -0.76
C ASP A 99 -5.91 6.45 0.16
N ALA A 100 -6.83 5.63 -0.35
CA ALA A 100 -7.34 4.47 0.34
C ALA A 100 -7.60 3.27 -0.58
N ALA A 101 -7.61 2.09 0.03
CA ALA A 101 -8.18 0.89 -0.54
C ALA A 101 -9.33 0.43 0.36
N ALA A 102 -10.38 -0.12 -0.24
CA ALA A 102 -11.55 -0.60 0.50
C ALA A 102 -11.97 -1.99 0.02
N ILE A 103 -12.47 -2.80 0.96
CA ILE A 103 -13.20 -4.02 0.65
C ILE A 103 -14.68 -3.78 0.88
N THR A 104 -15.49 -4.04 -0.13
CA THR A 104 -16.95 -4.12 0.01
C THR A 104 -17.41 -5.58 0.02
N VAL A 105 -18.57 -5.81 0.63
CA VAL A 105 -19.31 -7.06 0.50
C VAL A 105 -20.64 -6.73 -0.16
N GLU A 106 -20.92 -7.37 -1.29
CA GLU A 106 -22.10 -7.12 -2.12
C GLU A 106 -23.00 -8.36 -2.22
N ASN A 107 -24.31 -8.14 -2.07
CA ASN A 107 -25.34 -9.14 -2.29
C ASN A 107 -26.49 -8.52 -3.11
N ALA A 108 -26.74 -9.05 -4.30
CA ALA A 108 -27.81 -8.59 -5.19
C ALA A 108 -29.05 -9.51 -5.15
N GLY A 109 -29.50 -9.92 -3.95
CA GLY A 109 -30.75 -10.68 -3.79
C GLY A 109 -30.65 -12.19 -3.95
N GLY A 110 -29.45 -12.76 -3.81
CA GLY A 110 -29.17 -14.21 -3.89
C GLY A 110 -28.48 -14.74 -2.63
N SER A 111 -27.92 -15.96 -2.71
CA SER A 111 -27.13 -16.56 -1.61
C SER A 111 -25.65 -16.20 -1.64
N GLY A 112 -25.20 -15.52 -2.69
CA GLY A 112 -23.80 -15.10 -2.85
C GLY A 112 -23.44 -13.98 -1.87
N ASN A 113 -22.15 -13.84 -1.58
CA ASN A 113 -21.61 -12.66 -0.90
C ASN A 113 -20.28 -12.34 -1.56
N PHE A 114 -20.36 -11.45 -2.54
CA PHE A 114 -19.26 -11.07 -3.41
C PHE A 114 -18.38 -10.05 -2.69
N ARG A 115 -17.07 -10.14 -2.86
CA ARG A 115 -16.13 -9.17 -2.30
C ARG A 115 -15.39 -8.48 -3.43
N TYR A 116 -15.28 -7.17 -3.34
CA TYR A 116 -14.55 -6.35 -4.29
C TYR A 116 -13.47 -5.55 -3.56
N LEU A 117 -12.34 -5.36 -4.22
CA LEU A 117 -11.30 -4.40 -3.82
C LEU A 117 -11.50 -3.13 -4.63
N HIS A 118 -11.52 -1.99 -3.95
CA HIS A 118 -11.65 -0.65 -4.55
C HIS A 118 -10.35 0.13 -4.34
N ALA A 119 -9.93 0.88 -5.36
CA ALA A 119 -8.87 1.89 -5.27
C ALA A 119 -9.51 3.28 -5.21
N LEU A 120 -9.39 3.94 -4.07
CA LEU A 120 -10.06 5.19 -3.76
C LEU A 120 -9.04 6.32 -3.72
N LEU A 121 -8.96 7.12 -4.79
CA LEU A 121 -8.05 8.25 -4.90
C LEU A 121 -8.63 9.49 -4.22
N LYS A 122 -7.77 10.26 -3.55
CA LYS A 122 -8.13 11.54 -2.95
C LYS A 122 -7.69 12.68 -3.86
N GLU A 123 -8.65 13.34 -4.50
CA GLU A 123 -8.42 14.46 -5.41
C GLU A 123 -9.20 15.70 -4.95
N GLU A 124 -8.52 16.84 -4.80
CA GLU A 124 -9.14 18.12 -4.39
C GLU A 124 -10.02 18.06 -3.12
N GLY A 125 -9.77 17.08 -2.24
CA GLY A 125 -10.54 16.86 -1.02
C GLY A 125 -11.77 15.95 -1.19
N GLU A 126 -12.04 15.47 -2.40
CA GLU A 126 -13.06 14.47 -2.71
C GLU A 126 -12.43 13.08 -2.89
N ILE A 127 -13.22 12.03 -2.67
CA ILE A 127 -12.81 10.65 -2.91
C ILE A 127 -13.45 10.16 -4.20
N HIS A 128 -12.62 9.68 -5.11
CA HIS A 128 -13.01 9.05 -6.35
C HIS A 128 -12.64 7.57 -6.32
N ASP A 129 -13.60 6.69 -6.61
CA ASP A 129 -13.34 5.26 -6.79
C ASP A 129 -12.85 5.01 -8.21
N ALA A 130 -11.54 4.83 -8.38
CA ALA A 130 -10.87 4.75 -9.67
C ALA A 130 -11.11 3.40 -10.37
N ASP A 131 -11.04 2.29 -9.61
CA ASP A 131 -11.31 0.95 -10.13
C ASP A 131 -11.74 0.00 -9.03
N ALA A 132 -12.50 -1.02 -9.42
CA ALA A 132 -12.97 -2.08 -8.54
C ALA A 132 -12.71 -3.48 -9.14
N VAL A 133 -12.02 -4.34 -8.38
CA VAL A 133 -11.69 -5.71 -8.81
C VAL A 133 -12.42 -6.74 -7.95
N PHE A 134 -13.07 -7.69 -8.61
CA PHE A 134 -13.69 -8.83 -7.94
C PHE A 134 -12.64 -9.73 -7.27
N LEU A 135 -12.80 -9.93 -5.96
CA LEU A 135 -11.93 -10.79 -5.17
C LEU A 135 -12.43 -12.24 -5.08
N GLY A 136 -13.75 -12.43 -4.96
CA GLY A 136 -14.35 -13.75 -4.87
C GLY A 136 -15.72 -13.78 -4.19
N ASP A 137 -16.40 -14.93 -4.29
CA ASP A 137 -17.69 -15.20 -3.63
C ASP A 137 -17.49 -16.01 -2.35
N ARG A 138 -18.04 -15.50 -1.24
CA ARG A 138 -18.03 -16.12 0.09
C ARG A 138 -16.62 -16.50 0.60
N ILE A 139 -15.60 -15.77 0.14
CA ILE A 139 -14.23 -15.82 0.68
C ILE A 139 -14.15 -15.06 2.02
N ARG A 140 -13.02 -15.14 2.74
CA ARG A 140 -12.81 -14.37 3.97
C ARG A 140 -11.57 -13.50 3.85
N VAL A 141 -11.74 -12.18 3.74
CA VAL A 141 -10.60 -11.26 3.83
C VAL A 141 -10.13 -11.19 5.29
N LEU A 142 -8.83 -11.34 5.47
CA LEU A 142 -8.14 -11.32 6.76
C LEU A 142 -7.44 -9.98 6.99
N GLY A 143 -6.88 -9.40 5.92
CA GLY A 143 -6.12 -8.16 5.98
C GLY A 143 -6.11 -7.43 4.65
N LEU A 144 -5.98 -6.11 4.74
CA LEU A 144 -5.81 -5.19 3.63
C LEU A 144 -4.75 -4.17 4.06
N SER A 145 -3.75 -3.92 3.23
CA SER A 145 -2.72 -2.90 3.46
C SER A 145 -2.32 -2.22 2.16
N ILE A 146 -1.76 -1.02 2.29
CA ILE A 146 -1.11 -0.27 1.21
C ILE A 146 0.31 0.03 1.66
N HIS A 147 1.29 -0.38 0.87
CA HIS A 147 2.70 -0.04 1.08
C HIS A 147 3.37 0.27 -0.26
N ASP A 148 3.98 1.45 -0.35
CA ASP A 148 4.72 1.91 -1.55
C ASP A 148 3.89 1.76 -2.85
N GLY A 149 2.63 2.22 -2.85
CA GLY A 149 1.73 2.13 -4.00
C GLY A 149 1.17 0.72 -4.30
N VAL A 150 1.52 -0.28 -3.50
CA VAL A 150 1.05 -1.67 -3.66
C VAL A 150 0.01 -2.01 -2.60
N ILE A 151 -1.15 -2.48 -3.06
CA ILE A 151 -2.21 -3.02 -2.22
C ILE A 151 -1.95 -4.51 -2.01
N ALA A 152 -1.93 -4.98 -0.76
CA ALA A 152 -1.92 -6.40 -0.43
C ALA A 152 -3.24 -6.82 0.22
N VAL A 153 -3.89 -7.84 -0.33
CA VAL A 153 -5.11 -8.43 0.21
C VAL A 153 -4.82 -9.85 0.69
N ALA A 154 -4.78 -10.04 2.00
CA ALA A 154 -4.70 -11.36 2.61
C ALA A 154 -6.10 -11.92 2.79
N LEU A 155 -6.40 -13.09 2.21
CA LEU A 155 -7.72 -13.71 2.25
C LEU A 155 -7.63 -15.23 2.42
N LEU A 156 -8.73 -15.85 2.85
CA LEU A 156 -8.97 -17.27 2.72
C LEU A 156 -9.90 -17.51 1.54
N ASP A 157 -9.48 -18.37 0.64
CA ASP A 157 -10.29 -18.93 -0.43
C ASP A 157 -10.61 -20.41 -0.14
N ARG A 158 -11.40 -21.03 -0.99
CA ARG A 158 -11.71 -22.46 -0.94
C ARG A 158 -10.70 -23.25 -1.79
N PRO A 159 -10.44 -24.52 -1.45
CA PRO A 159 -9.74 -25.43 -2.34
C PRO A 159 -10.41 -25.47 -3.74
N PRO A 160 -9.64 -25.76 -4.80
CA PRO A 160 -10.22 -26.03 -6.11
C PRO A 160 -11.35 -27.05 -6.01
N ASP A 161 -12.47 -26.78 -6.71
CA ASP A 161 -13.66 -27.63 -6.77
C ASP A 161 -14.45 -27.81 -5.44
N ALA A 162 -14.05 -27.16 -4.34
CA ALA A 162 -14.78 -27.26 -3.08
C ALA A 162 -16.16 -26.55 -3.17
N PRO A 163 -17.22 -27.14 -2.57
CA PRO A 163 -18.56 -26.57 -2.62
C PRO A 163 -18.63 -25.26 -1.84
N PHE A 164 -19.49 -24.34 -2.25
CA PHE A 164 -19.68 -23.06 -1.54
C PHE A 164 -20.28 -23.16 -0.13
N ALA A 165 -20.74 -24.35 0.27
CA ALA A 165 -21.15 -24.61 1.65
C ALA A 165 -19.95 -24.87 2.58
N GLU A 166 -18.79 -25.18 2.02
CA GLU A 166 -17.55 -25.34 2.77
C GLU A 166 -16.95 -23.96 3.08
N ALA A 167 -16.44 -23.80 4.30
CA ALA A 167 -15.82 -22.56 4.71
C ALA A 167 -14.48 -22.36 3.98
N PRO A 168 -14.13 -21.14 3.54
CA PRO A 168 -12.82 -20.88 2.95
C PRO A 168 -11.71 -21.16 3.97
N SER A 169 -10.64 -21.82 3.53
CA SER A 169 -9.56 -22.33 4.37
C SER A 169 -8.16 -22.22 3.76
N VAL A 170 -8.05 -21.94 2.46
CA VAL A 170 -6.77 -21.81 1.74
C VAL A 170 -6.30 -20.37 1.82
N PRO A 171 -5.20 -20.06 2.51
CA PRO A 171 -4.67 -18.71 2.56
C PRO A 171 -4.13 -18.29 1.19
N VAL A 172 -4.50 -17.09 0.75
CA VAL A 172 -4.04 -16.46 -0.50
C VAL A 172 -3.71 -15.00 -0.20
N ILE A 173 -2.60 -14.52 -0.76
CA ILE A 173 -2.37 -13.08 -0.93
C ILE A 173 -2.54 -12.74 -2.40
N ARG A 174 -3.34 -11.71 -2.67
CA ARG A 174 -3.39 -11.05 -3.96
C ARG A 174 -2.80 -9.64 -3.79
N THR A 175 -1.85 -9.29 -4.65
CA THR A 175 -1.23 -7.96 -4.67
C THR A 175 -1.69 -7.21 -5.90
N PHE A 176 -1.91 -5.91 -5.75
CA PHE A 176 -2.38 -5.05 -6.82
C PHE A 176 -1.58 -3.76 -6.81
N ARG A 177 -1.42 -3.16 -7.98
CA ARG A 177 -0.98 -1.76 -8.11
C ARG A 177 -2.01 -0.99 -8.90
N LEU A 178 -2.07 0.31 -8.68
CA LEU A 178 -2.82 1.19 -9.54
C LEU A 178 -1.94 1.63 -10.71
N ALA A 179 -2.40 1.42 -11.94
CA ALA A 179 -1.73 1.85 -13.17
C ALA A 179 -2.67 2.78 -13.94
N GLY A 180 -2.44 4.09 -13.82
CA GLY A 180 -3.44 5.08 -14.24
C GLY A 180 -4.66 5.00 -13.34
N GLU A 181 -5.82 4.67 -13.89
CA GLU A 181 -7.06 4.44 -13.14
C GLU A 181 -7.46 2.96 -13.11
N SER A 182 -6.52 2.02 -13.32
CA SER A 182 -6.85 0.59 -13.30
C SER A 182 -6.04 -0.19 -12.29
N LEU A 183 -6.73 -1.06 -11.54
CA LEU A 183 -6.12 -2.00 -10.62
C LEU A 183 -5.57 -3.21 -11.39
N GLU A 184 -4.25 -3.26 -11.48
CA GLU A 184 -3.53 -4.39 -12.06
C GLU A 184 -3.15 -5.38 -10.97
N GLU A 185 -3.67 -6.61 -11.04
CA GLU A 185 -3.18 -7.68 -10.18
C GLU A 185 -1.73 -8.02 -10.55
N LEU A 186 -0.85 -7.86 -9.58
CA LEU A 186 0.53 -8.28 -9.67
C LEU A 186 0.57 -9.80 -9.51
N LYS A 187 0.44 -10.48 -10.64
CA LYS A 187 0.69 -11.91 -10.68
C LYS A 187 2.16 -12.13 -10.45
N PHE A 188 2.51 -12.61 -9.25
CA PHE A 188 3.78 -13.28 -9.08
C PHE A 188 3.84 -14.36 -10.16
N VAL A 189 4.90 -14.33 -10.97
CA VAL A 189 5.23 -15.47 -11.81
C VAL A 189 5.56 -16.59 -10.82
N THR A 190 4.53 -17.36 -10.45
CA THR A 190 4.73 -18.71 -10.00
C THR A 190 5.29 -19.41 -11.23
N ALA A 191 6.61 -19.46 -11.31
CA ALA A 191 7.21 -20.63 -11.94
C ALA A 191 6.45 -21.80 -11.32
N GLN A 192 5.84 -22.64 -12.16
CA GLN A 192 5.38 -23.95 -11.72
C GLN A 192 6.63 -24.67 -11.23
N VAL A 193 6.96 -24.48 -9.96
CA VAL A 193 7.91 -25.31 -9.28
C VAL A 193 7.08 -26.52 -8.91
N ASP A 194 7.31 -27.64 -9.59
CA ASP A 194 6.79 -28.92 -9.14
C ASP A 194 7.02 -28.96 -7.61
N ALA A 195 6.01 -29.30 -6.82
CA ALA A 195 6.15 -29.37 -5.36
C ALA A 195 7.22 -30.42 -4.91
N ASP A 196 7.75 -31.18 -5.87
CA ASP A 196 8.83 -32.15 -5.74
C ASP A 196 10.15 -31.70 -6.42
N ALA A 197 10.12 -30.61 -7.21
CA ALA A 197 11.32 -29.97 -7.74
C ALA A 197 11.88 -29.02 -6.68
N THR A 198 13.06 -29.35 -6.17
CA THR A 198 13.83 -28.43 -5.36
C THR A 198 14.23 -27.25 -6.24
N LEU A 199 13.84 -26.02 -5.88
CA LEU A 199 14.36 -24.82 -6.54
C LEU A 199 15.89 -24.85 -6.47
N THR A 200 16.56 -24.98 -7.61
CA THR A 200 18.01 -24.82 -7.72
C THR A 200 18.31 -23.35 -8.01
N CYS A 201 18.95 -22.68 -7.06
CA CYS A 201 19.36 -21.29 -7.23
C CYS A 201 20.66 -21.23 -8.05
N ASP A 202 20.51 -21.32 -9.38
CA ASP A 202 21.61 -21.32 -10.34
C ASP A 202 21.18 -20.65 -11.67
N ASP A 203 22.09 -20.62 -12.64
CA ASP A 203 21.91 -19.98 -13.95
C ASP A 203 20.78 -20.57 -14.82
N SER A 204 20.07 -21.61 -14.35
CA SER A 204 18.85 -22.07 -15.00
C SER A 204 17.66 -21.13 -14.79
N LEU A 205 17.72 -20.25 -13.79
CA LEU A 205 16.70 -19.24 -13.52
C LEU A 205 16.76 -18.09 -14.56
N PRO A 206 15.64 -17.36 -14.75
CA PRO A 206 15.60 -16.25 -15.72
C PRO A 206 16.71 -15.22 -15.49
N ASP A 207 17.24 -14.68 -16.59
CA ASP A 207 18.20 -13.57 -16.58
C ASP A 207 17.51 -12.24 -16.28
N ALA A 208 16.96 -12.12 -15.07
CA ALA A 208 16.20 -10.97 -14.59
C ALA A 208 16.41 -10.76 -13.09
N ALA A 209 16.16 -9.53 -12.63
CA ALA A 209 16.15 -9.23 -11.21
C ALA A 209 15.02 -10.01 -10.50
N MET A 210 15.35 -10.68 -9.40
CA MET A 210 14.38 -11.52 -8.70
C MET A 210 14.74 -11.66 -7.22
N VAL A 211 13.70 -11.88 -6.41
CA VAL A 211 13.79 -12.37 -5.04
C VAL A 211 12.73 -13.45 -4.91
N ILE A 212 13.10 -14.61 -4.37
CA ILE A 212 12.22 -15.74 -4.12
C ILE A 212 12.48 -16.20 -2.71
N VAL A 213 11.43 -16.28 -1.88
CA VAL A 213 11.51 -16.89 -0.54
C VAL A 213 11.00 -18.33 -0.65
N THR A 214 11.82 -19.30 -0.23
CA THR A 214 11.47 -20.73 -0.26
C THR A 214 11.04 -21.24 1.11
N SER A 215 11.45 -20.58 2.19
CA SER A 215 10.99 -20.85 3.55
C SER A 215 11.13 -19.57 4.37
N PRO A 216 10.17 -19.25 5.26
CA PRO A 216 8.91 -19.94 5.49
C PRO A 216 7.90 -19.81 4.33
N ALA A 217 6.89 -20.68 4.31
CA ALA A 217 5.79 -20.60 3.37
C ALA A 217 4.69 -19.64 3.86
N ALA A 218 3.89 -19.13 2.92
CA ALA A 218 2.74 -18.29 3.25
C ALA A 218 1.76 -19.02 4.18
N GLY A 219 1.44 -18.42 5.31
CA GLY A 219 0.53 -18.95 6.33
C GLY A 219 1.21 -19.81 7.40
N ASP A 220 2.52 -20.06 7.30
CA ASP A 220 3.26 -20.79 8.33
C ASP A 220 3.20 -20.08 9.68
N GLU A 221 3.14 -20.87 10.75
CA GLU A 221 3.30 -20.38 12.11
C GLU A 221 4.77 -20.45 12.52
N VAL A 222 5.33 -19.29 12.89
CA VAL A 222 6.75 -19.14 13.24
C VAL A 222 6.92 -18.50 14.61
N ALA A 223 8.05 -18.77 15.26
CA ALA A 223 8.48 -18.14 16.50
C ALA A 223 9.72 -17.26 16.26
N SER A 224 9.99 -16.30 17.14
CA SER A 224 11.22 -15.49 17.07
C SER A 224 12.45 -16.38 16.93
N GLY A 225 13.37 -15.98 16.05
CA GLY A 225 14.55 -16.76 15.68
C GLY A 225 14.30 -17.74 14.54
N PHE A 226 13.21 -17.60 13.78
CA PHE A 226 12.97 -18.43 12.60
C PHE A 226 13.93 -18.06 11.46
N GLU A 227 14.30 -19.07 10.68
CA GLU A 227 15.18 -18.89 9.53
C GLU A 227 14.37 -18.66 8.25
N VAL A 228 14.79 -17.67 7.49
CA VAL A 228 14.32 -17.39 6.14
C VAL A 228 15.39 -17.84 5.15
N SER A 229 14.97 -18.51 4.09
CA SER A 229 15.85 -18.93 3.01
C SER A 229 15.20 -18.67 1.66
N GLY A 230 16.03 -18.47 0.64
CA GLY A 230 15.55 -18.19 -0.69
C GLY A 230 16.64 -18.07 -1.73
N CYS A 231 16.26 -17.54 -2.88
CA CYS A 231 17.12 -17.30 -4.03
C CYS A 231 16.91 -15.87 -4.51
N SER A 232 17.98 -15.16 -4.84
CA SER A 232 17.85 -13.83 -5.42
C SER A 232 18.88 -13.58 -6.52
N ARG A 233 18.55 -12.59 -7.34
CA ARG A 233 19.46 -11.90 -8.24
C ARG A 233 19.13 -10.41 -8.19
N THR A 234 19.94 -9.63 -7.50
CA THR A 234 19.74 -8.18 -7.31
C THR A 234 20.94 -7.40 -7.88
N HIS A 235 20.79 -6.10 -8.10
CA HIS A 235 21.82 -5.27 -8.73
C HIS A 235 23.15 -5.31 -7.96
N GLU A 236 23.09 -5.12 -6.64
CA GLU A 236 24.27 -5.07 -5.76
C GLU A 236 24.47 -6.34 -4.93
N SER A 237 23.78 -7.44 -5.27
CA SER A 237 23.75 -8.67 -4.45
C SER A 237 23.22 -8.46 -3.03
N ASN A 238 22.57 -7.32 -2.79
CA ASN A 238 21.96 -6.97 -1.52
C ASN A 238 20.49 -7.39 -1.51
N VAL A 239 20.05 -7.99 -0.40
CA VAL A 239 18.66 -8.37 -0.17
C VAL A 239 18.24 -7.78 1.17
N VAL A 240 17.26 -6.88 1.14
CA VAL A 240 16.73 -6.22 2.33
C VAL A 240 15.46 -6.93 2.77
N TRP A 241 15.21 -6.95 4.07
CA TRP A 241 14.00 -7.53 4.62
C TRP A 241 13.45 -6.71 5.79
N ARG A 242 12.13 -6.80 5.97
CA ARG A 242 11.43 -6.29 7.15
C ARG A 242 10.28 -7.21 7.53
N LEU A 243 10.07 -7.37 8.82
CA LEU A 243 8.88 -8.02 9.38
C LEU A 243 7.95 -6.93 9.89
N LEU A 244 6.74 -6.88 9.32
CA LEU A 244 5.68 -5.95 9.68
C LEU A 244 4.60 -6.68 10.45
N ASP A 245 4.02 -6.06 11.46
CA ASP A 245 2.82 -6.60 12.11
C ASP A 245 1.54 -6.37 11.25
N ARG A 246 0.38 -6.76 11.78
CA ARG A 246 -0.90 -6.58 11.08
C ARG A 246 -1.28 -5.11 10.83
N ALA A 247 -0.73 -4.18 11.60
CA ALA A 247 -0.98 -2.75 11.48
C ALA A 247 0.05 -2.04 10.58
N GLY A 248 1.07 -2.77 10.10
CA GLY A 248 2.17 -2.21 9.31
C GLY A 248 3.30 -1.64 10.17
N GLU A 249 3.31 -1.87 11.47
CA GLU A 249 4.43 -1.49 12.33
C GLU A 249 5.61 -2.44 12.10
N VAL A 250 6.82 -1.88 11.97
CA VAL A 250 8.04 -2.67 11.78
C VAL A 250 8.43 -3.33 13.10
N LEU A 251 8.35 -4.66 13.13
CA LEU A 251 8.80 -5.49 14.26
C LEU A 251 10.31 -5.78 14.17
N ALA A 252 10.81 -5.98 12.96
CA ALA A 252 12.22 -6.27 12.71
C ALA A 252 12.63 -5.85 11.29
N THR A 253 13.92 -5.59 11.08
CA THR A 253 14.49 -5.25 9.77
C THR A 253 15.93 -5.74 9.71
N GLY A 254 16.42 -5.98 8.50
CA GLY A 254 17.80 -6.33 8.25
C GLY A 254 18.10 -6.47 6.77
N PHE A 255 19.29 -6.97 6.49
CA PHE A 255 19.74 -7.28 5.15
C PHE A 255 20.61 -8.52 5.15
N THR A 256 20.73 -9.16 3.99
CA THR A 256 21.64 -10.27 3.74
C THR A 256 22.19 -10.17 2.32
N SER A 257 23.19 -10.99 2.00
CA SER A 257 23.71 -11.10 0.65
C SER A 257 23.02 -12.25 -0.11
N GLY A 258 22.79 -12.04 -1.39
CA GLY A 258 22.28 -13.04 -2.32
C GLY A 258 23.00 -12.99 -3.67
N GLY A 259 22.31 -13.34 -4.75
CA GLY A 259 22.90 -13.28 -6.10
C GLY A 259 22.86 -11.89 -6.72
N GLY A 260 23.63 -11.69 -7.79
CA GLY A 260 23.63 -10.42 -8.50
C GLY A 260 24.17 -10.49 -9.93
N PHE A 261 25.13 -9.62 -10.28
CA PHE A 261 25.65 -9.55 -11.66
C PHE A 261 26.19 -10.90 -12.15
N ASP A 262 26.88 -11.64 -11.28
CA ASP A 262 27.49 -12.94 -11.59
C ASP A 262 26.49 -14.11 -11.70
N GLY A 263 25.20 -13.85 -11.46
CA GLY A 263 24.14 -14.86 -11.50
C GLY A 263 23.31 -14.90 -10.21
N PRO A 264 22.22 -15.69 -10.19
CA PRO A 264 21.43 -15.92 -8.99
C PRO A 264 22.23 -16.71 -7.95
N ALA A 265 22.00 -16.41 -6.67
CA ALA A 265 22.64 -17.12 -5.56
C ALA A 265 21.70 -17.20 -4.35
N PRO A 266 21.83 -18.25 -3.52
CA PRO A 266 20.97 -18.43 -2.37
C PRO A 266 21.24 -17.35 -1.32
N PHE A 267 20.20 -17.00 -0.58
CA PHE A 267 20.30 -16.17 0.63
C PHE A 267 19.68 -16.89 1.82
N SER A 268 20.14 -16.56 3.03
CA SER A 268 19.45 -16.89 4.27
C SER A 268 19.66 -15.81 5.33
N PHE A 269 18.75 -15.75 6.30
CA PHE A 269 18.84 -14.89 7.47
C PHE A 269 17.88 -15.35 8.57
N THR A 270 18.19 -14.98 9.81
CA THR A 270 17.34 -15.24 10.97
C THR A 270 16.53 -13.99 11.32
N VAL A 271 15.26 -14.16 11.67
CA VAL A 271 14.35 -13.09 12.07
C VAL A 271 14.04 -13.18 13.56
N GLU A 272 14.54 -12.20 14.32
CA GLU A 272 14.23 -12.02 15.74
C GLU A 272 13.24 -10.86 15.91
N TYR A 273 12.20 -11.04 16.73
CA TYR A 273 11.14 -10.06 16.96
C TYR A 273 10.53 -10.17 18.37
N ASP A 274 9.95 -9.06 18.86
CA ASP A 274 9.11 -9.04 20.07
C ASP A 274 7.64 -8.81 19.65
N ALA A 275 6.74 -9.67 20.12
CA ALA A 275 5.31 -9.57 19.86
C ALA A 275 4.51 -9.95 21.11
N ALA A 276 3.60 -9.05 21.51
CA ALA A 276 2.79 -9.22 22.70
C ALA A 276 1.77 -10.37 22.60
N GLU A 277 1.29 -10.65 21.39
CA GLU A 277 0.29 -11.67 21.11
C GLU A 277 0.56 -12.40 19.79
N ARG A 278 -0.03 -13.59 19.65
CA ARG A 278 -0.03 -14.32 18.38
C ARG A 278 -0.83 -13.53 17.35
N GLN A 279 -0.23 -13.20 16.21
CA GLN A 279 -0.86 -12.34 15.21
C GLN A 279 -0.41 -12.65 13.78
N LEU A 280 -1.15 -12.09 12.82
CA LEU A 280 -0.72 -12.02 11.42
C LEU A 280 0.42 -11.01 11.31
N ALA A 281 1.45 -11.36 10.55
CA ALA A 281 2.56 -10.50 10.19
C ALA A 281 2.92 -10.70 8.72
N TYR A 282 3.67 -9.75 8.16
CA TYR A 282 4.11 -9.76 6.77
C TYR A 282 5.63 -9.65 6.73
N LEU A 283 6.29 -10.72 6.27
CA LEU A 283 7.71 -10.70 5.96
C LEU A 283 7.87 -10.17 4.54
N GLU A 284 8.44 -8.98 4.39
CA GLU A 284 8.82 -8.45 3.10
C GLU A 284 10.32 -8.72 2.86
N VAL A 285 10.64 -9.24 1.69
CA VAL A 285 12.02 -9.47 1.22
C VAL A 285 12.15 -8.85 -0.16
N PHE A 286 13.06 -7.91 -0.33
CA PHE A 286 13.11 -7.04 -1.50
C PHE A 286 14.51 -6.51 -1.79
N GLU A 287 14.66 -5.93 -2.97
CA GLU A 287 15.76 -5.04 -3.31
C GLU A 287 15.33 -3.58 -3.13
N GLU A 288 16.21 -2.73 -2.57
CA GLU A 288 15.94 -1.29 -2.50
C GLU A 288 15.94 -0.67 -3.89
N GLU A 289 15.09 0.33 -4.10
CA GLU A 289 15.07 1.06 -5.36
C GLU A 289 16.31 1.94 -5.48
N VAL A 290 17.26 1.54 -6.34
CA VAL A 290 18.53 2.25 -6.55
C VAL A 290 18.49 3.19 -7.75
N SER A 291 17.40 3.18 -8.52
CA SER A 291 17.33 3.79 -9.85
C SER A 291 16.67 5.17 -9.91
N GLU A 292 16.30 5.77 -8.79
CA GLU A 292 15.58 7.06 -8.76
C GLU A 292 14.38 7.11 -9.74
N GLY A 293 13.62 6.01 -9.86
CA GLY A 293 12.48 5.89 -10.79
C GLY A 293 12.83 5.52 -12.24
N GLU A 294 14.10 5.35 -12.61
CA GLU A 294 14.51 4.87 -13.95
C GLU A 294 14.71 3.34 -13.99
N GLY A 295 13.65 2.54 -14.18
CA GLY A 295 13.83 1.09 -14.34
C GLY A 295 12.58 0.25 -14.21
N TYR A 296 12.76 -1.08 -14.21
CA TYR A 296 11.74 -2.00 -13.71
C TYR A 296 11.69 -1.88 -12.18
N PRO A 297 10.51 -1.99 -11.55
CA PRO A 297 10.40 -1.94 -10.11
C PRO A 297 11.29 -3.02 -9.49
N PRO A 298 11.97 -2.72 -8.37
CA PRO A 298 12.86 -3.69 -7.75
C PRO A 298 12.06 -4.93 -7.29
N PRO A 299 12.65 -6.12 -7.37
CA PRO A 299 11.98 -7.35 -6.96
C PRO A 299 11.58 -7.29 -5.48
N ARG A 300 10.34 -7.68 -5.18
CA ARG A 300 9.76 -7.72 -3.84
C ARG A 300 8.88 -8.96 -3.66
N VAL A 301 9.00 -9.62 -2.52
CA VAL A 301 8.14 -10.72 -2.09
C VAL A 301 7.57 -10.40 -0.71
N ILE A 302 6.29 -10.69 -0.52
CA ILE A 302 5.60 -10.58 0.77
C ILE A 302 5.14 -11.98 1.17
N VAL A 303 5.59 -12.45 2.33
CA VAL A 303 5.19 -13.73 2.92
C VAL A 303 4.33 -13.46 4.15
N PRO A 304 3.02 -13.75 4.13
CA PRO A 304 2.20 -13.68 5.33
C PRO A 304 2.59 -14.80 6.27
N LEU A 305 2.76 -14.48 7.55
CA LEU A 305 3.10 -15.44 8.58
C LEU A 305 2.17 -15.28 9.76
N ILE A 306 1.96 -16.37 10.49
CA ILE A 306 1.41 -16.29 11.83
C ILE A 306 2.58 -16.27 12.81
N ILE A 307 2.84 -15.14 13.43
CA ILE A 307 3.91 -15.02 14.42
C ILE A 307 3.37 -15.38 15.80
N ALA A 308 4.09 -16.22 16.54
CA ALA A 308 3.81 -16.50 17.94
C ALA A 308 4.21 -15.30 18.81
N ALA A 309 3.58 -15.15 19.97
CA ALA A 309 4.05 -14.22 20.99
C ALA A 309 5.48 -14.62 21.42
N GLY A 310 6.37 -13.64 21.53
CA GLY A 310 7.81 -13.86 21.71
C GLY A 310 8.49 -12.56 22.11
N ARG A 311 9.70 -12.64 22.67
CA ARG A 311 10.42 -11.52 23.29
C ARG A 311 11.90 -11.63 23.00
#